data_AF-A0A7S3G9A4-F1
#
_entry.id   AF-A0A7S3G9A4-F1
#
_cell.length_a   1.000
_cell.length_b   1.000
_cell.length_c   1.000
_cell.angle_alpha   90.00
_cell.angle_beta   90.00
_cell.angle_gamma   90.00
#
_symmetry.space_group_name_H-M   'P 1'
#
loop_
_entity.id
_entity.type
_entity.pdbx_description
1 polymer ?
#
loop_
_entity_poly.entity_id
_entity_poly.type
_entity_poly.pdbx_seq_one_letter_code
_entity_poly.pdbx_strand_id
1 'polypeptide(L)'
;MDDEFGGNAGYGEDEEDEDEEEGEGEGDDNDLLNIGAQVGVAEIQQRIQSTLSALKRFGKKKDSEENEGDEDEDEEEDESEAPEKSRSDYMQLLVKDVAAYYGYLPELAQKIVDLFGPQEAIDFLEANETPRPVTIRTNTLKTRRRDLAQALINRGVNLDVIDVSKKDDTRSGPGFATKTGLVIYDSPVPIGATPEYLAGHYMVQSAASFMPVIALDPKPNERVLDMSSAPGGKTTHMAALMNNTGHIIANDMKPERCKALIANFHRLGVRNTIVSAADGRYIPRHMGLANSFDRILLDAPCSGLGVIARDPSVKLKRTNKDILRNSHIQKQLILAAIDCCDAKSKTGGFIVYSTCSISVEENEAVVNYALARRNVKVVETGLDIGVPGFNRFRGHTFDPTLNRTRRFYPHKHNLDGFFVAKLQKLGNVVKKAKDDDSEEEEEGEQVEKEEEEMEVEAGEEGTAAKTATEKLAEKKGVKGAGNTILIPVTEEELKKSKAKKVAAKSGSKQKEAGKETKAKKVEKKEKEGGVKKGKKMKVKGKKGRKLERKMQKKGRGGDDE
;
A
#
# COMPACT_ATOMS: atom_id res chain seq x y z
N MET A 1 -19.04 75.50 6.26
CA MET A 1 -18.61 75.20 7.64
C MET A 1 -18.15 73.75 7.63
N ASP A 2 -17.11 73.40 6.89
CA ASP A 2 -15.72 73.85 7.06
C ASP A 2 -15.26 73.50 8.48
N ASP A 3 -14.45 72.45 8.63
CA ASP A 3 -13.00 72.65 8.70
C ASP A 3 -12.22 71.36 8.43
N GLU A 4 -10.96 71.54 8.04
CA GLU A 4 -10.01 70.51 7.62
C GLU A 4 -9.32 69.82 8.82
N PHE A 5 -8.67 68.67 8.61
CA PHE A 5 -7.20 68.53 8.68
C PHE A 5 -6.78 67.07 8.47
N GLY A 6 -5.71 66.85 7.70
CA GLY A 6 -5.17 65.51 7.41
C GLY A 6 -4.00 65.10 8.31
N GLY A 7 -3.50 63.88 8.11
CA GLY A 7 -2.29 63.38 8.78
C GLY A 7 -1.82 62.05 8.20
N ASN A 8 -0.62 62.03 7.62
CA ASN A 8 0.02 60.89 6.96
C ASN A 8 1.33 60.53 7.69
N ALA A 9 1.55 59.24 7.98
CA ALA A 9 2.82 58.61 8.35
C ALA A 9 2.59 57.09 8.42
N GLY A 10 3.56 56.20 8.16
CA GLY A 10 4.95 56.37 7.76
C GLY A 10 5.68 55.05 8.05
N TYR A 11 6.50 54.57 7.12
CA TYR A 11 7.32 53.36 7.33
C TYR A 11 8.49 53.66 8.27
N GLY A 12 8.95 52.63 8.99
CA GLY A 12 10.18 52.64 9.78
C GLY A 12 10.96 51.35 9.55
N GLU A 13 12.22 51.51 9.17
CA GLU A 13 13.28 50.49 9.19
C GLU A 13 14.06 50.67 10.51
N ASP A 14 14.60 49.59 11.07
CA ASP A 14 15.66 49.53 12.09
C ASP A 14 16.19 48.07 11.98
N GLU A 15 17.34 47.80 11.38
CA GLU A 15 18.74 47.91 11.86
C GLU A 15 19.25 46.66 12.61
N GLU A 16 20.58 46.48 12.54
CA GLU A 16 21.32 45.24 12.76
C GLU A 16 21.86 45.13 14.19
N ASP A 17 22.01 43.92 14.71
CA ASP A 17 22.87 43.63 15.88
C ASP A 17 23.65 42.33 15.62
N GLU A 18 24.98 42.42 15.65
CA GLU A 18 25.93 41.30 15.58
C GLU A 18 26.29 40.85 17.01
N ASP A 19 26.31 39.54 17.26
CA ASP A 19 26.95 38.96 18.46
C ASP A 19 27.77 37.73 18.04
N GLU A 20 29.10 37.85 18.11
CA GLU A 20 30.05 36.75 17.97
C GLU A 20 30.33 36.10 19.34
N GLU A 21 30.19 34.78 19.47
CA GLU A 21 30.93 34.01 20.47
C GLU A 21 31.52 32.72 19.85
N GLU A 22 32.84 32.58 19.95
CA GLU A 22 33.59 31.39 19.52
C GLU A 22 33.46 30.24 20.53
N GLY A 23 33.44 29.00 20.04
CA GLY A 23 33.43 27.80 20.88
C GLY A 23 33.89 26.56 20.11
N GLU A 24 35.18 26.23 20.24
CA GLU A 24 35.81 25.10 19.54
C GLU A 24 35.32 23.72 20.04
N GLY A 25 35.23 22.74 19.14
CA GLY A 25 34.88 21.35 19.47
C GLY A 25 34.86 20.42 18.25
N GLU A 26 35.91 19.61 18.09
CA GLU A 26 36.20 18.76 16.92
C GLU A 26 35.13 17.72 16.56
N GLY A 27 34.96 17.44 15.25
CA GLY A 27 34.06 16.41 14.72
C GLY A 27 34.16 16.26 13.19
N ASP A 28 35.09 15.42 12.74
CA ASP A 28 35.63 15.38 11.36
C ASP A 28 34.75 14.62 10.34
N ASP A 29 33.47 15.00 10.20
CA ASP A 29 32.48 14.30 9.35
C ASP A 29 32.12 15.04 8.03
N ASN A 30 32.68 16.23 7.77
CA ASN A 30 32.18 17.13 6.71
C ASN A 30 32.87 16.95 5.33
N ASP A 31 33.98 16.22 5.27
CA ASP A 31 34.81 16.10 4.05
C ASP A 31 34.17 15.26 2.92
N LEU A 32 33.14 14.46 3.22
CA LEU A 32 32.45 13.66 2.21
C LEU A 32 31.48 14.46 1.32
N LEU A 33 31.08 15.68 1.73
CA LEU A 33 30.18 16.53 0.94
C LEU A 33 30.93 17.49 -0.01
N ASN A 34 32.21 17.76 0.24
CA ASN A 34 32.97 18.78 -0.51
C ASN A 34 33.65 18.23 -1.79
N ILE A 35 33.59 16.93 -2.04
CA ILE A 35 34.15 16.29 -3.26
C ILE A 35 33.44 16.78 -4.54
N GLY A 36 32.23 17.35 -4.43
CA GLY A 36 31.51 17.96 -5.55
C GLY A 36 32.06 19.32 -6.03
N ALA A 37 32.98 19.94 -5.29
CA ALA A 37 33.43 21.32 -5.57
C ALA A 37 34.58 21.45 -6.60
N GLN A 38 35.22 20.33 -7.01
CA GLN A 38 36.43 20.36 -7.85
C GLN A 38 36.32 19.61 -9.19
N VAL A 39 35.18 18.97 -9.49
CA VAL A 39 34.97 18.23 -10.76
C VAL A 39 33.71 18.75 -11.42
N GLY A 40 33.80 19.18 -12.68
CA GLY A 40 32.66 19.70 -13.42
C GLY A 40 31.61 18.60 -13.65
N VAL A 41 30.32 18.95 -13.54
CA VAL A 41 29.21 17.99 -13.78
C VAL A 41 29.32 17.31 -15.16
N ALA A 42 29.78 18.04 -16.17
CA ALA A 42 30.07 17.51 -17.51
C ALA A 42 31.24 16.50 -17.54
N GLU A 43 32.26 16.70 -16.71
CA GLU A 43 33.40 15.78 -16.59
C GLU A 43 32.97 14.47 -15.90
N ILE A 44 32.10 14.56 -14.88
CA ILE A 44 31.50 13.37 -14.24
C ILE A 44 30.66 12.61 -15.28
N GLN A 45 29.86 13.29 -16.10
CA GLN A 45 29.08 12.66 -17.16
C GLN A 45 29.96 11.94 -18.20
N GLN A 46 31.07 12.56 -18.62
CA GLN A 46 32.06 11.92 -19.50
C GLN A 46 32.74 10.71 -18.82
N ARG A 47 33.07 10.81 -17.53
CA ARG A 47 33.67 9.72 -16.75
C ARG A 47 32.73 8.53 -16.58
N ILE A 48 31.43 8.76 -16.41
CA ILE A 48 30.40 7.71 -16.44
C ILE A 48 30.42 6.99 -17.79
N GLN A 49 30.38 7.71 -18.92
CA GLN A 49 30.37 7.10 -20.26
C GLN A 49 31.66 6.31 -20.57
N SER A 50 32.83 6.84 -20.17
CA SER A 50 34.11 6.12 -20.25
C SER A 50 34.10 4.84 -19.40
N THR A 51 33.61 4.93 -18.16
CA THR A 51 33.49 3.79 -17.24
C THR A 51 32.53 2.72 -17.76
N LEU A 52 31.38 3.09 -18.32
CA LEU A 52 30.47 2.15 -18.99
C LEU A 52 31.13 1.44 -20.17
N SER A 53 31.93 2.18 -20.96
CA SER A 53 32.65 1.63 -22.12
C SER A 53 33.72 0.62 -21.69
N ALA A 54 34.50 0.93 -20.65
CA ALA A 54 35.43 -0.02 -20.03
C ALA A 54 34.72 -1.27 -19.47
N LEU A 55 33.60 -1.09 -18.75
CA LEU A 55 32.82 -2.19 -18.18
C LEU A 55 32.17 -3.11 -19.24
N LYS A 56 31.90 -2.60 -20.44
CA LYS A 56 31.45 -3.39 -21.61
C LYS A 56 32.58 -4.27 -22.17
N ARG A 57 33.84 -3.80 -22.22
CA ARG A 57 35.00 -4.61 -22.65
C ARG A 57 35.19 -5.85 -21.78
N PHE A 58 35.04 -5.71 -20.46
CA PHE A 58 35.04 -6.85 -19.52
C PHE A 58 33.86 -7.82 -19.71
N GLY A 59 32.78 -7.42 -20.38
CA GLY A 59 31.65 -8.29 -20.70
C GLY A 59 31.97 -9.23 -21.87
N LYS A 60 32.37 -8.65 -23.01
CA LYS A 60 32.73 -9.40 -24.23
C LYS A 60 33.71 -10.55 -23.96
N LYS A 61 34.73 -10.31 -23.14
CA LYS A 61 35.76 -11.31 -22.81
C LYS A 61 35.22 -12.58 -22.11
N LYS A 62 34.06 -12.51 -21.46
CA LYS A 62 33.44 -13.67 -20.80
C LYS A 62 32.54 -14.46 -21.75
N ASP A 63 31.90 -13.79 -22.68
CA ASP A 63 31.05 -14.42 -23.69
C ASP A 63 31.90 -15.14 -24.76
N SER A 64 33.12 -14.66 -25.03
CA SER A 64 34.10 -15.36 -25.89
C SER A 64 34.70 -16.62 -25.25
N GLU A 65 34.93 -16.64 -23.94
CA GLU A 65 35.47 -17.80 -23.22
C GLU A 65 34.43 -18.95 -23.03
N GLU A 66 33.13 -18.65 -23.10
CA GLU A 66 32.05 -19.66 -23.00
C GLU A 66 31.63 -20.25 -24.36
N ASN A 67 32.19 -19.76 -25.48
CA ASN A 67 31.72 -20.08 -26.83
C ASN A 67 32.87 -20.46 -27.83
N GLU A 68 33.95 -21.07 -27.34
CA GLU A 68 34.95 -21.73 -28.19
C GLU A 68 34.36 -23.01 -28.83
N GLY A 69 33.68 -22.82 -29.97
CA GLY A 69 33.03 -23.87 -30.74
C GLY A 69 32.65 -23.38 -32.14
N ASP A 70 33.60 -23.53 -33.06
CA ASP A 70 33.52 -23.45 -34.53
C ASP A 70 33.64 -22.06 -35.23
N GLU A 71 34.68 -22.01 -36.07
CA GLU A 71 34.86 -21.30 -37.35
C GLU A 71 35.06 -19.76 -37.41
N ASP A 72 36.35 -19.40 -37.51
CA ASP A 72 36.98 -18.36 -38.34
C ASP A 72 36.07 -17.37 -39.12
N GLU A 73 35.86 -16.17 -38.58
CA GLU A 73 35.69 -14.94 -39.38
C GLU A 73 36.62 -13.84 -38.84
N ASP A 74 37.35 -13.18 -39.75
CA ASP A 74 38.32 -12.11 -39.45
C ASP A 74 37.62 -10.82 -38.94
N GLU A 75 37.26 -10.74 -37.66
CA GLU A 75 36.98 -9.45 -37.00
C GLU A 75 38.30 -8.79 -36.58
N GLU A 76 38.54 -7.54 -37.02
CA GLU A 76 39.72 -6.76 -36.66
C GLU A 76 39.87 -6.67 -35.13
N GLU A 77 40.93 -7.29 -34.59
CA GLU A 77 41.32 -7.13 -33.19
C GLU A 77 41.74 -5.66 -32.95
N ASP A 78 40.79 -4.85 -32.49
CA ASP A 78 41.02 -3.48 -32.03
C ASP A 78 41.91 -3.52 -30.78
N GLU A 79 43.24 -3.56 -30.99
CA GLU A 79 44.36 -3.61 -30.03
C GLU A 79 44.38 -2.40 -29.07
N SER A 80 43.27 -2.14 -28.39
CA SER A 80 43.13 -1.08 -27.41
C SER A 80 43.46 -1.63 -26.02
N GLU A 81 44.45 -0.98 -25.41
CA GLU A 81 45.18 -1.32 -24.19
C GLU A 81 44.38 -2.05 -23.11
N ALA A 82 45.04 -3.01 -22.44
CA ALA A 82 44.49 -3.73 -21.30
C ALA A 82 43.97 -2.73 -20.24
N PRO A 83 42.76 -2.94 -19.68
CA PRO A 83 42.12 -1.96 -18.82
C PRO A 83 42.99 -1.65 -17.59
N GLU A 84 43.32 -0.37 -17.39
CA GLU A 84 44.25 0.12 -16.35
C GLU A 84 43.88 -0.29 -14.91
N LYS A 85 42.62 -0.64 -14.67
CA LYS A 85 42.05 -0.93 -13.36
C LYS A 85 41.20 -2.20 -13.40
N SER A 86 40.98 -2.83 -12.25
CA SER A 86 40.13 -4.01 -12.18
C SER A 86 38.66 -3.66 -12.45
N ARG A 87 37.86 -4.66 -12.85
CA ARG A 87 36.41 -4.49 -12.97
C ARG A 87 35.77 -3.97 -11.67
N SER A 88 36.29 -4.38 -10.49
CA SER A 88 35.80 -3.90 -9.19
C SER A 88 35.99 -2.39 -9.04
N ASP A 89 37.16 -1.87 -9.44
CA ASP A 89 37.49 -0.44 -9.31
C ASP A 89 36.61 0.41 -10.22
N TYR A 90 36.36 -0.03 -11.46
CA TYR A 90 35.42 0.63 -12.37
C TYR A 90 33.97 0.59 -11.84
N MET A 91 33.54 -0.49 -11.18
CA MET A 91 32.22 -0.55 -10.54
C MET A 91 32.11 0.44 -9.37
N GLN A 92 33.14 0.55 -8.53
CA GLN A 92 33.19 1.52 -7.43
C GLN A 92 33.24 2.97 -7.94
N LEU A 93 34.01 3.23 -9.00
CA LEU A 93 34.05 4.53 -9.67
C LEU A 93 32.67 4.91 -10.22
N LEU A 94 31.99 3.99 -10.92
CA LEU A 94 30.64 4.21 -11.43
C LEU A 94 29.66 4.56 -10.30
N VAL A 95 29.72 3.85 -9.17
CA VAL A 95 28.84 4.11 -8.02
C VAL A 95 29.12 5.48 -7.40
N LYS A 96 30.39 5.87 -7.24
CA LYS A 96 30.77 7.21 -6.75
C LYS A 96 30.28 8.31 -7.69
N ASP A 97 30.45 8.13 -8.99
CA ASP A 97 30.07 9.11 -10.01
C ASP A 97 28.56 9.24 -10.15
N VAL A 98 27.83 8.12 -10.10
CA VAL A 98 26.36 8.09 -10.04
C VAL A 98 25.82 8.80 -8.80
N ALA A 99 26.40 8.51 -7.63
CA ALA A 99 25.99 9.15 -6.37
C ALA A 99 26.15 10.67 -6.45
N ALA A 100 27.31 11.14 -6.95
CA ALA A 100 27.60 12.57 -7.12
C ALA A 100 26.72 13.24 -8.20
N TYR A 101 26.54 12.61 -9.36
CA TYR A 101 25.82 13.21 -10.49
C TYR A 101 24.30 13.28 -10.28
N TYR A 102 23.68 12.20 -9.79
CA TYR A 102 22.22 12.12 -9.62
C TYR A 102 21.74 12.50 -8.20
N GLY A 103 22.67 12.79 -7.27
CA GLY A 103 22.37 13.20 -5.89
C GLY A 103 21.80 12.08 -5.02
N TYR A 104 22.42 10.90 -5.04
CA TYR A 104 22.01 9.72 -4.25
C TYR A 104 23.01 9.46 -3.12
N LEU A 105 22.54 8.92 -1.99
CA LEU A 105 23.45 8.30 -1.01
C LEU A 105 24.29 7.19 -1.66
N PRO A 106 25.60 7.09 -1.39
CA PRO A 106 26.48 6.07 -2.00
C PRO A 106 25.97 4.63 -1.81
N GLU A 107 25.43 4.31 -0.63
CA GLU A 107 24.81 3.02 -0.34
C GLU A 107 23.64 2.68 -1.28
N LEU A 108 22.83 3.68 -1.62
CA LEU A 108 21.66 3.50 -2.47
C LEU A 108 22.04 3.45 -3.95
N ALA A 109 23.01 4.27 -4.38
CA ALA A 109 23.63 4.16 -5.70
C ALA A 109 24.23 2.75 -5.92
N GLN A 110 24.96 2.23 -4.94
CA GLN A 110 25.49 0.87 -4.93
C GLN A 110 24.38 -0.17 -5.12
N LYS A 111 23.28 -0.08 -4.33
CA LYS A 111 22.12 -0.98 -4.47
C LYS A 111 21.47 -0.93 -5.85
N ILE A 112 21.36 0.25 -6.48
CA ILE A 112 20.77 0.39 -7.82
C ILE A 112 21.68 -0.26 -8.87
N VAL A 113 22.99 0.02 -8.82
CA VAL A 113 23.99 -0.59 -9.71
C VAL A 113 24.04 -2.12 -9.54
N ASP A 114 23.93 -2.62 -8.32
CA ASP A 114 23.88 -4.06 -8.02
C ASP A 114 22.59 -4.75 -8.46
N LEU A 115 21.48 -4.02 -8.60
CA LEU A 115 20.18 -4.57 -8.99
C LEU A 115 20.05 -4.74 -10.51
N PHE A 116 20.62 -3.80 -11.27
CA PHE A 116 20.42 -3.69 -12.72
C PHE A 116 21.70 -3.94 -13.54
N GLY A 117 22.88 -3.87 -12.92
CA GLY A 117 24.15 -3.81 -13.64
C GLY A 117 24.39 -2.43 -14.29
N PRO A 118 25.58 -2.21 -14.89
CA PRO A 118 26.06 -0.86 -15.20
C PRO A 118 25.17 -0.03 -16.12
N GLN A 119 24.78 -0.57 -17.27
CA GLN A 119 24.00 0.17 -18.28
C GLN A 119 22.55 0.39 -17.80
N GLU A 120 21.87 -0.68 -17.40
CA GLU A 120 20.45 -0.59 -17.01
C GLU A 120 20.26 0.25 -15.72
N ALA A 121 21.28 0.33 -14.84
CA ALA A 121 21.25 1.25 -13.71
C ALA A 121 21.19 2.72 -14.13
N ILE A 122 21.97 3.13 -15.15
CA ILE A 122 21.91 4.49 -15.71
C ILE A 122 20.55 4.74 -16.35
N ASP A 123 20.05 3.81 -17.16
CA ASP A 123 18.72 3.91 -17.76
C ASP A 123 17.62 4.10 -16.68
N PHE A 124 17.73 3.39 -15.54
CA PHE A 124 16.84 3.54 -14.38
C PHE A 124 16.99 4.91 -13.69
N LEU A 125 18.21 5.43 -13.55
CA LEU A 125 18.48 6.73 -12.91
C LEU A 125 17.94 7.89 -13.75
N GLU A 126 18.25 7.95 -15.03
CA GLU A 126 17.71 8.96 -15.97
C GLU A 126 16.18 8.93 -16.02
N ALA A 127 15.60 7.71 -15.97
CA ALA A 127 14.18 7.50 -15.86
C ALA A 127 13.57 8.02 -14.54
N ASN A 128 14.34 8.24 -13.47
CA ASN A 128 13.83 8.86 -12.25
C ASN A 128 13.97 10.40 -12.24
N GLU A 129 14.84 10.98 -13.05
CA GLU A 129 14.92 12.45 -13.21
C GLU A 129 13.82 13.00 -14.14
N THR A 130 13.20 12.15 -14.95
CA THR A 130 12.08 12.55 -15.83
C THR A 130 10.75 12.54 -15.08
N PRO A 131 10.03 13.67 -14.97
CA PRO A 131 8.72 13.72 -14.30
C PRO A 131 7.69 12.85 -15.03
N ARG A 132 6.93 12.06 -14.27
CA ARG A 132 5.92 11.15 -14.83
C ARG A 132 4.56 11.84 -15.01
N PRO A 133 3.83 11.56 -16.10
CA PRO A 133 2.53 12.17 -16.34
C PRO A 133 1.52 11.74 -15.28
N VAL A 134 0.56 12.62 -14.97
CA VAL A 134 -0.32 12.39 -13.82
C VAL A 134 -1.44 11.42 -14.20
N THR A 135 -1.57 10.33 -13.47
CA THR A 135 -2.56 9.29 -13.74
C THR A 135 -3.76 9.38 -12.80
N ILE A 136 -4.96 9.11 -13.35
CA ILE A 136 -6.22 9.09 -12.60
C ILE A 136 -6.95 7.76 -12.79
N ARG A 137 -7.65 7.31 -11.74
CA ARG A 137 -8.54 6.15 -11.77
C ARG A 137 -9.99 6.60 -11.78
N THR A 138 -10.73 6.22 -12.82
CA THR A 138 -12.19 6.38 -12.86
C THR A 138 -12.85 5.61 -11.71
N ASN A 139 -13.83 6.23 -11.06
CA ASN A 139 -14.67 5.58 -10.07
C ASN A 139 -15.92 4.96 -10.74
N THR A 140 -15.86 3.66 -11.01
CA THR A 140 -16.94 2.92 -11.68
C THR A 140 -18.23 2.79 -10.86
N LEU A 141 -18.22 3.16 -9.57
CA LEU A 141 -19.43 3.29 -8.75
C LEU A 141 -20.29 4.51 -9.14
N LYS A 142 -19.70 5.52 -9.79
CA LYS A 142 -20.36 6.80 -10.09
C LYS A 142 -20.43 7.12 -11.58
N THR A 143 -19.43 6.75 -12.38
CA THR A 143 -19.39 7.06 -13.82
C THR A 143 -18.59 6.02 -14.61
N ARG A 144 -18.74 6.01 -15.94
CA ARG A 144 -17.94 5.18 -16.85
C ARG A 144 -16.73 5.97 -17.33
N ARG A 145 -15.62 5.28 -17.63
CA ARG A 145 -14.37 5.92 -18.09
C ARG A 145 -14.57 6.80 -19.33
N ARG A 146 -15.41 6.36 -20.28
CA ARG A 146 -15.73 7.13 -21.50
C ARG A 146 -16.43 8.45 -21.17
N ASP A 147 -17.40 8.41 -20.27
CA ASP A 147 -18.22 9.57 -19.91
C ASP A 147 -17.40 10.59 -19.11
N LEU A 148 -16.51 10.10 -18.22
CA LEU A 148 -15.52 10.92 -17.54
C LEU A 148 -14.50 11.55 -18.51
N ALA A 149 -13.94 10.76 -19.44
CA ALA A 149 -12.99 11.25 -20.43
C ALA A 149 -13.61 12.38 -21.26
N GLN A 150 -14.84 12.21 -21.74
CA GLN A 150 -15.55 13.27 -22.47
C GLN A 150 -15.77 14.52 -21.60
N ALA A 151 -16.14 14.38 -20.33
CA ALA A 151 -16.34 15.51 -19.43
C ALA A 151 -15.05 16.31 -19.18
N LEU A 152 -13.90 15.63 -19.09
CA LEU A 152 -12.59 16.26 -18.93
C LEU A 152 -12.09 16.90 -20.24
N ILE A 153 -12.23 16.23 -21.39
CA ILE A 153 -11.90 16.79 -22.72
C ILE A 153 -12.72 18.06 -22.99
N ASN A 154 -14.00 18.08 -22.62
CA ASN A 154 -14.86 19.27 -22.74
C ASN A 154 -14.39 20.46 -21.86
N ARG A 155 -13.48 20.24 -20.90
CA ARG A 155 -12.83 21.28 -20.08
C ARG A 155 -11.43 21.67 -20.59
N GLY A 156 -11.00 21.13 -21.73
CA GLY A 156 -9.66 21.33 -22.28
C GLY A 156 -8.57 20.48 -21.65
N VAL A 157 -8.91 19.40 -20.92
CA VAL A 157 -7.92 18.48 -20.36
C VAL A 157 -7.40 17.55 -21.46
N ASN A 158 -6.09 17.55 -21.70
CA ASN A 158 -5.44 16.62 -22.61
C ASN A 158 -5.17 15.29 -21.89
N LEU A 159 -5.81 14.22 -22.34
CA LEU A 159 -5.78 12.92 -21.69
C LEU A 159 -5.84 11.76 -22.68
N ASP A 160 -5.28 10.64 -22.26
CA ASP A 160 -5.35 9.37 -22.98
C ASP A 160 -5.71 8.20 -22.06
N VAL A 161 -5.98 7.05 -22.66
CA VAL A 161 -6.14 5.79 -21.93
C VAL A 161 -4.78 5.27 -21.48
N ILE A 162 -4.68 4.73 -20.27
CA ILE A 162 -3.48 3.95 -19.89
C ILE A 162 -3.48 2.66 -20.70
N ASP A 163 -2.65 2.66 -21.74
CA ASP A 163 -2.42 1.59 -22.68
C ASP A 163 -0.91 1.38 -22.85
N VAL A 164 -0.36 0.46 -22.06
CA VAL A 164 1.08 0.12 -22.05
C VAL A 164 1.46 -0.74 -23.26
N SER A 165 0.52 -1.00 -24.20
CA SER A 165 0.86 -1.59 -25.52
C SER A 165 1.61 -0.61 -26.43
N LYS A 166 1.46 0.70 -26.20
CA LYS A 166 1.98 1.74 -27.08
C LYS A 166 3.27 2.34 -26.56
N LYS A 167 4.35 1.56 -26.65
CA LYS A 167 5.69 2.13 -26.74
C LYS A 167 6.50 1.42 -27.83
N ASP A 168 6.77 2.22 -28.86
CA ASP A 168 7.75 2.06 -29.92
C ASP A 168 7.54 0.90 -30.92
N ASP A 169 7.66 1.26 -32.20
CA ASP A 169 7.32 0.49 -33.42
C ASP A 169 8.22 -0.74 -33.68
N THR A 170 8.97 -1.18 -32.66
CA THR A 170 10.09 -2.12 -32.79
C THR A 170 10.17 -3.18 -31.69
N ARG A 171 9.28 -3.18 -30.68
CA ARG A 171 9.26 -4.28 -29.68
C ARG A 171 7.86 -4.67 -29.22
N SER A 172 7.30 -5.67 -29.87
CA SER A 172 5.99 -6.28 -29.57
C SER A 172 5.95 -6.97 -28.20
N GLY A 173 5.66 -6.20 -27.15
CA GLY A 173 5.28 -6.71 -25.84
C GLY A 173 3.76 -6.85 -25.68
N PRO A 174 3.25 -7.76 -24.82
CA PRO A 174 1.82 -7.86 -24.52
C PRO A 174 1.30 -6.57 -23.89
N GLY A 175 0.24 -6.03 -24.51
CA GLY A 175 -0.31 -4.73 -24.18
C GLY A 175 -1.22 -4.70 -22.96
N PHE A 176 -0.86 -3.93 -21.93
CA PHE A 176 -1.72 -3.72 -20.76
C PHE A 176 -2.58 -2.45 -20.91
N ALA A 177 -3.85 -2.64 -21.27
CA ALA A 177 -4.85 -1.58 -21.30
C ALA A 177 -5.77 -1.63 -20.07
N THR A 178 -5.77 -0.57 -19.26
CA THR A 178 -6.66 -0.52 -18.08
C THR A 178 -8.09 -0.17 -18.47
N LYS A 179 -9.08 -0.82 -17.84
CA LYS A 179 -10.51 -0.48 -18.06
C LYS A 179 -10.90 0.86 -17.43
N THR A 180 -10.16 1.34 -16.43
CA THR A 180 -10.54 2.47 -15.55
C THR A 180 -9.53 3.62 -15.52
N GLY A 181 -8.29 3.43 -15.95
CA GLY A 181 -7.22 4.42 -15.86
C GLY A 181 -7.15 5.37 -17.04
N LEU A 182 -6.76 6.61 -16.76
CA LEU A 182 -6.45 7.65 -17.75
C LEU A 182 -5.11 8.33 -17.38
N VAL A 183 -4.33 8.68 -18.39
CA VAL A 183 -3.15 9.55 -18.28
C VAL A 183 -3.60 10.98 -18.56
N ILE A 184 -3.14 11.95 -17.78
CA ILE A 184 -3.30 13.37 -18.05
C ILE A 184 -1.93 13.92 -18.47
N TYR A 185 -1.86 14.50 -19.67
CA TYR A 185 -0.66 15.15 -20.19
C TYR A 185 -0.63 16.63 -19.85
N ASP A 186 -1.77 17.31 -20.00
CA ASP A 186 -1.93 18.73 -19.72
C ASP A 186 -3.36 19.01 -19.24
N SER A 187 -3.53 20.04 -18.42
CA SER A 187 -4.82 20.43 -17.85
C SER A 187 -4.82 21.91 -17.46
N PRO A 188 -5.72 22.75 -18.02
CA PRO A 188 -5.80 24.18 -17.68
C PRO A 188 -6.31 24.43 -16.26
N VAL A 189 -6.84 23.39 -15.58
CA VAL A 189 -7.32 23.44 -14.20
C VAL A 189 -6.61 22.34 -13.41
N PRO A 190 -6.15 22.58 -12.16
CA PRO A 190 -5.60 21.53 -11.31
C PRO A 190 -6.57 20.35 -11.18
N ILE A 191 -6.13 19.15 -11.54
CA ILE A 191 -7.02 17.98 -11.60
C ILE A 191 -7.64 17.61 -10.23
N GLY A 192 -7.02 18.03 -9.12
CA GLY A 192 -7.57 17.88 -7.77
C GLY A 192 -8.64 18.92 -7.38
N ALA A 193 -8.93 19.89 -8.25
CA ALA A 193 -9.90 20.96 -8.03
C ALA A 193 -11.12 20.89 -8.98
N THR A 194 -11.17 19.92 -9.89
CA THR A 194 -12.29 19.79 -10.84
C THR A 194 -13.59 19.39 -10.12
N PRO A 195 -14.77 19.83 -10.61
CA PRO A 195 -16.05 19.39 -10.07
C PRO A 195 -16.22 17.86 -10.11
N GLU A 196 -15.65 17.19 -11.11
CA GLU A 196 -15.65 15.73 -11.25
C GLU A 196 -14.81 15.05 -10.14
N TYR A 197 -13.67 15.62 -9.76
CA TYR A 197 -12.88 15.14 -8.62
C TYR A 197 -13.62 15.33 -7.28
N LEU A 198 -14.22 16.50 -7.08
CA LEU A 198 -15.00 16.81 -5.87
C LEU A 198 -16.26 15.93 -5.76
N ALA A 199 -16.94 15.67 -6.88
CA ALA A 199 -18.05 14.72 -6.97
C ALA A 199 -17.61 13.25 -6.81
N GLY A 200 -16.31 12.97 -6.78
CA GLY A 200 -15.74 11.63 -6.63
C GLY A 200 -15.88 10.74 -7.87
N HIS A 201 -15.93 11.33 -9.08
CA HIS A 201 -15.94 10.59 -10.34
C HIS A 201 -14.59 9.91 -10.64
N TYR A 202 -13.50 10.38 -10.02
CA TYR A 202 -12.18 9.75 -10.08
C TYR A 202 -11.33 10.04 -8.84
N MET A 203 -10.21 9.32 -8.75
CA MET A 203 -9.15 9.55 -7.78
C MET A 203 -7.82 9.70 -8.51
N VAL A 204 -7.00 10.67 -8.11
CA VAL A 204 -5.60 10.78 -8.58
C VAL A 204 -4.81 9.67 -7.91
N GLN A 205 -4.18 8.80 -8.70
CA GLN A 205 -3.53 7.59 -8.22
C GLN A 205 -2.53 7.09 -9.27
N SER A 206 -1.33 6.69 -8.83
CA SER A 206 -0.34 6.01 -9.69
C SER A 206 -0.95 4.80 -10.41
N ALA A 207 -0.66 4.67 -11.70
CA ALA A 207 -1.00 3.50 -12.50
C ALA A 207 -0.45 2.18 -11.90
N ALA A 208 0.76 2.19 -11.33
CA ALA A 208 1.34 1.02 -10.66
C ALA A 208 0.50 0.57 -9.45
N SER A 209 -0.13 1.51 -8.74
CA SER A 209 -1.05 1.21 -7.64
C SER A 209 -2.37 0.55 -8.07
N PHE A 210 -2.63 0.36 -9.36
CA PHE A 210 -3.76 -0.46 -9.82
C PHE A 210 -3.44 -1.96 -9.80
N MET A 211 -2.17 -2.33 -9.99
CA MET A 211 -1.73 -3.72 -10.19
C MET A 211 -2.10 -4.64 -9.03
N PRO A 212 -1.93 -4.28 -7.73
CA PRO A 212 -2.29 -5.18 -6.63
C PRO A 212 -3.77 -5.50 -6.59
N VAL A 213 -4.63 -4.54 -6.88
CA VAL A 213 -6.08 -4.71 -6.83
C VAL A 213 -6.58 -5.52 -8.03
N ILE A 214 -5.98 -5.32 -9.20
CA ILE A 214 -6.27 -6.13 -10.39
C ILE A 214 -5.81 -7.58 -10.16
N ALA A 215 -4.61 -7.79 -9.60
CA ALA A 215 -4.12 -9.11 -9.26
C ALA A 215 -4.95 -9.79 -8.17
N LEU A 216 -5.44 -9.05 -7.17
CA LEU A 216 -6.26 -9.60 -6.09
C LEU A 216 -7.65 -10.01 -6.58
N ASP A 217 -8.22 -9.26 -7.54
CA ASP A 217 -9.48 -9.57 -8.22
C ASP A 217 -10.66 -9.84 -7.24
N PRO A 218 -10.98 -8.90 -6.32
CA PRO A 218 -12.02 -9.07 -5.31
C PRO A 218 -13.43 -9.14 -5.92
N LYS A 219 -14.25 -10.06 -5.41
CA LYS A 219 -15.58 -10.37 -5.96
C LYS A 219 -16.71 -9.78 -5.12
N PRO A 220 -17.86 -9.46 -5.74
CA PRO A 220 -19.07 -9.09 -5.02
C PRO A 220 -19.44 -10.10 -3.92
N ASN A 221 -19.85 -9.59 -2.76
CA ASN A 221 -20.22 -10.34 -1.55
C ASN A 221 -19.09 -11.06 -0.78
N GLU A 222 -17.82 -10.91 -1.16
CA GLU A 222 -16.68 -11.41 -0.37
C GLU A 222 -16.41 -10.54 0.87
N ARG A 223 -15.68 -11.11 1.84
CA ARG A 223 -15.02 -10.40 2.94
C ARG A 223 -13.55 -10.17 2.60
N VAL A 224 -13.15 -8.90 2.54
CA VAL A 224 -11.80 -8.48 2.13
C VAL A 224 -11.13 -7.69 3.26
N LEU A 225 -9.85 -7.91 3.49
CA LEU A 225 -9.01 -7.09 4.38
C LEU A 225 -8.04 -6.24 3.55
N ASP A 226 -7.90 -4.98 3.90
CA ASP A 226 -6.84 -4.07 3.46
C ASP A 226 -6.04 -3.67 4.70
N MET A 227 -4.83 -4.21 4.87
CA MET A 227 -4.09 -4.11 6.13
C MET A 227 -3.37 -2.76 6.35
N SER A 228 -3.16 -2.00 5.28
CA SER A 228 -2.38 -0.75 5.26
C SER A 228 -3.00 0.20 4.23
N SER A 229 -4.24 0.57 4.51
CA SER A 229 -5.18 1.14 3.55
C SER A 229 -4.91 2.60 3.20
N ALA A 230 -4.42 3.43 4.13
CA ALA A 230 -4.43 4.88 3.93
C ALA A 230 -3.43 5.31 2.83
N PRO A 231 -3.81 6.21 1.90
CA PRO A 231 -4.96 7.13 1.95
C PRO A 231 -6.28 6.59 1.35
N GLY A 232 -6.43 5.28 1.17
CA GLY A 232 -7.66 4.62 0.72
C GLY A 232 -7.74 4.37 -0.80
N GLY A 233 -6.66 4.64 -1.54
CA GLY A 233 -6.64 4.56 -3.00
C GLY A 233 -6.93 3.16 -3.53
N LYS A 234 -6.23 2.15 -3.01
CA LYS A 234 -6.42 0.75 -3.40
C LYS A 234 -7.75 0.19 -2.89
N THR A 235 -8.13 0.50 -1.66
CA THR A 235 -9.40 0.11 -1.04
C THR A 235 -10.63 0.59 -1.81
N THR A 236 -10.63 1.85 -2.27
CA THR A 236 -11.74 2.39 -3.09
C THR A 236 -11.84 1.71 -4.46
N HIS A 237 -10.73 1.17 -4.98
CA HIS A 237 -10.74 0.35 -6.20
C HIS A 237 -11.38 -1.01 -5.92
N MET A 238 -11.06 -1.66 -4.78
CA MET A 238 -11.70 -2.90 -4.34
C MET A 238 -13.22 -2.73 -4.14
N ALA A 239 -13.64 -1.67 -3.44
CA ALA A 239 -15.06 -1.34 -3.26
C ALA A 239 -15.81 -1.16 -4.59
N ALA A 240 -15.13 -0.58 -5.59
CA ALA A 240 -15.68 -0.40 -6.93
C ALA A 240 -15.81 -1.72 -7.72
N LEU A 241 -14.84 -2.63 -7.63
CA LEU A 241 -14.92 -3.97 -8.24
C LEU A 241 -15.98 -4.85 -7.56
N MET A 242 -16.13 -4.73 -6.23
CA MET A 242 -17.16 -5.40 -5.45
C MET A 242 -18.55 -4.75 -5.59
N ASN A 243 -18.69 -3.68 -6.37
CA ASN A 243 -19.94 -2.91 -6.56
C ASN A 243 -20.62 -2.49 -5.24
N ASN A 244 -19.86 -2.08 -4.22
CA ASN A 244 -20.36 -1.78 -2.87
C ASN A 244 -21.14 -2.94 -2.19
N THR A 245 -20.82 -4.21 -2.52
CA THR A 245 -21.37 -5.41 -1.85
C THR A 245 -20.31 -6.11 -1.00
N GLY A 246 -20.72 -7.06 -0.15
CA GLY A 246 -19.80 -7.72 0.79
C GLY A 246 -19.31 -6.78 1.87
N HIS A 247 -18.12 -7.05 2.41
CA HIS A 247 -17.48 -6.21 3.43
C HIS A 247 -15.99 -6.07 3.18
N ILE A 248 -15.48 -4.84 3.30
CA ILE A 248 -14.05 -4.56 3.34
C ILE A 248 -13.71 -4.05 4.74
N ILE A 249 -12.65 -4.56 5.36
CA ILE A 249 -12.03 -3.92 6.54
C ILE A 249 -10.80 -3.16 6.03
N ALA A 250 -10.77 -1.86 6.29
CA ALA A 250 -9.73 -0.93 5.87
C ALA A 250 -8.95 -0.47 7.09
N ASN A 251 -7.80 -1.10 7.32
CA ASN A 251 -6.96 -0.84 8.47
C ASN A 251 -5.81 0.10 8.11
N ASP A 252 -5.47 1.02 9.00
CA ASP A 252 -4.19 1.73 8.97
C ASP A 252 -3.71 1.98 10.40
N MET A 253 -2.42 1.78 10.70
CA MET A 253 -1.91 1.92 12.08
C MET A 253 -2.09 3.34 12.64
N LYS A 254 -2.12 4.38 11.79
CA LYS A 254 -2.14 5.79 12.22
C LYS A 254 -3.55 6.40 12.12
N PRO A 255 -4.22 6.76 13.24
CA PRO A 255 -5.55 7.39 13.22
C PRO A 255 -5.63 8.66 12.37
N GLU A 256 -4.54 9.42 12.29
CA GLU A 256 -4.42 10.66 11.51
C GLU A 256 -4.57 10.38 10.02
N ARG A 257 -3.98 9.29 9.53
CA ARG A 257 -4.08 8.85 8.14
C ARG A 257 -5.47 8.30 7.82
N CYS A 258 -6.16 7.74 8.82
CA CYS A 258 -7.56 7.32 8.69
C CYS A 258 -8.51 8.49 8.37
N LYS A 259 -8.21 9.73 8.79
CA LYS A 259 -9.02 10.92 8.45
C LYS A 259 -9.12 11.13 6.92
N ALA A 260 -7.98 11.03 6.21
CA ALA A 260 -7.93 11.17 4.76
C ALA A 260 -8.63 10.00 4.03
N LEU A 261 -8.49 8.80 4.56
CA LEU A 261 -9.17 7.58 4.09
C LEU A 261 -10.70 7.72 4.21
N ILE A 262 -11.21 8.14 5.36
CA ILE A 262 -12.65 8.39 5.60
C ILE A 262 -13.18 9.46 4.62
N ALA A 263 -12.47 10.58 4.47
CA ALA A 263 -12.84 11.64 3.53
C ALA A 263 -12.91 11.13 2.08
N ASN A 264 -11.93 10.32 1.65
CA ASN A 264 -11.94 9.69 0.32
C ASN A 264 -13.11 8.70 0.16
N PHE A 265 -13.46 7.91 1.19
CA PHE A 265 -14.56 6.94 1.11
C PHE A 265 -15.91 7.65 0.96
N HIS A 266 -16.19 8.67 1.76
CA HIS A 266 -17.40 9.48 1.61
C HIS A 266 -17.47 10.17 0.23
N ARG A 267 -16.37 10.81 -0.20
CA ARG A 267 -16.28 11.49 -1.51
C ARG A 267 -16.51 10.52 -2.66
N LEU A 268 -15.90 9.33 -2.64
CA LEU A 268 -16.03 8.34 -3.71
C LEU A 268 -17.31 7.49 -3.60
N GLY A 269 -18.08 7.61 -2.51
CA GLY A 269 -19.33 6.88 -2.33
C GLY A 269 -19.14 5.40 -1.99
N VAL A 270 -18.04 5.07 -1.30
CA VAL A 270 -17.78 3.74 -0.74
C VAL A 270 -18.70 3.52 0.46
N ARG A 271 -19.36 2.36 0.51
CA ARG A 271 -20.40 2.04 1.51
C ARG A 271 -20.24 0.68 2.20
N ASN A 272 -19.44 -0.22 1.61
CA ASN A 272 -19.22 -1.58 2.12
C ASN A 272 -17.95 -1.71 2.99
N THR A 273 -17.38 -0.60 3.46
CA THR A 273 -16.08 -0.58 4.15
C THR A 273 -16.19 -0.14 5.60
N ILE A 274 -15.58 -0.90 6.49
CA ILE A 274 -15.35 -0.59 7.90
C ILE A 274 -13.92 -0.05 8.03
N VAL A 275 -13.73 1.07 8.72
CA VAL A 275 -12.40 1.65 8.96
C VAL A 275 -11.93 1.26 10.36
N SER A 276 -10.70 0.77 10.48
CA SER A 276 -10.04 0.49 11.76
C SER A 276 -8.69 1.18 11.85
N ALA A 277 -8.31 1.58 13.07
CA ALA A 277 -6.97 2.05 13.37
C ALA A 277 -6.34 1.09 14.39
N ALA A 278 -5.43 0.23 13.91
CA ALA A 278 -4.74 -0.78 14.70
C ALA A 278 -3.46 -1.24 14.01
N ASP A 279 -2.54 -1.85 14.77
CA ASP A 279 -1.40 -2.54 14.18
C ASP A 279 -1.86 -3.78 13.39
N GLY A 280 -1.43 -3.85 12.12
CA GLY A 280 -1.73 -4.95 11.22
C GLY A 280 -1.21 -6.30 11.71
N ARG A 281 -0.09 -6.32 12.46
CA ARG A 281 0.55 -7.52 12.99
C ARG A 281 -0.40 -8.32 13.89
N TYR A 282 -1.20 -7.62 14.68
CA TYR A 282 -2.04 -8.23 15.72
C TYR A 282 -3.51 -8.44 15.32
N ILE A 283 -3.94 -8.07 14.10
CA ILE A 283 -5.32 -8.30 13.61
C ILE A 283 -5.80 -9.76 13.79
N PRO A 284 -5.01 -10.82 13.48
CA PRO A 284 -5.48 -12.20 13.68
C PRO A 284 -5.80 -12.53 15.14
N ARG A 285 -4.99 -12.01 16.07
CA ARG A 285 -5.04 -12.29 17.52
C ARG A 285 -6.05 -11.36 18.22
N HIS A 286 -5.80 -10.04 18.19
CA HIS A 286 -6.49 -9.06 19.04
C HIS A 286 -7.91 -8.73 18.55
N MET A 287 -8.15 -8.74 17.24
CA MET A 287 -9.52 -8.60 16.69
C MET A 287 -10.26 -9.94 16.57
N GLY A 288 -9.58 -11.07 16.80
CA GLY A 288 -10.15 -12.41 16.61
C GLY A 288 -10.49 -12.75 15.15
N LEU A 289 -9.84 -12.10 14.18
CA LEU A 289 -10.16 -12.19 12.75
C LEU A 289 -9.28 -13.20 11.98
N ALA A 290 -8.64 -14.14 12.69
CA ALA A 290 -7.96 -15.27 12.06
C ALA A 290 -8.91 -16.06 11.15
N ASN A 291 -8.43 -16.45 9.96
CA ASN A 291 -9.19 -17.19 8.93
C ASN A 291 -10.62 -16.64 8.67
N SER A 292 -10.79 -15.31 8.62
CA SER A 292 -12.10 -14.65 8.51
C SER A 292 -12.37 -13.98 7.16
N PHE A 293 -11.36 -13.87 6.29
CA PHE A 293 -11.44 -13.17 5.01
C PHE A 293 -11.22 -14.09 3.82
N ASP A 294 -11.98 -13.84 2.75
CA ASP A 294 -11.84 -14.52 1.47
C ASP A 294 -10.58 -14.03 0.74
N ARG A 295 -10.29 -12.72 0.80
CA ARG A 295 -9.14 -12.10 0.13
C ARG A 295 -8.49 -11.02 0.98
N ILE A 296 -7.18 -10.85 0.83
CA ILE A 296 -6.42 -9.87 1.61
C ILE A 296 -5.46 -9.10 0.72
N LEU A 297 -5.46 -7.78 0.87
CA LEU A 297 -4.47 -6.87 0.34
C LEU A 297 -3.52 -6.42 1.46
N LEU A 298 -2.23 -6.65 1.26
CA LEU A 298 -1.15 -6.07 2.04
C LEU A 298 -0.29 -5.22 1.10
N ASP A 299 -0.67 -3.95 0.97
CA ASP A 299 0.18 -2.91 0.37
C ASP A 299 1.11 -2.38 1.47
N ALA A 300 2.24 -3.04 1.65
CA ALA A 300 3.01 -2.92 2.87
C ALA A 300 3.77 -1.59 2.97
N PRO A 301 3.97 -1.04 4.19
CA PRO A 301 4.80 0.14 4.40
C PRO A 301 6.23 -0.13 3.91
N CYS A 302 6.70 0.69 2.97
CA CYS A 302 7.92 0.49 2.20
C CYS A 302 8.85 1.71 2.27
N SER A 303 10.13 1.49 1.98
CA SER A 303 11.16 2.53 1.88
C SER A 303 10.81 3.65 0.89
N GLY A 304 10.11 3.33 -0.20
CA GLY A 304 9.76 4.26 -1.27
C GLY A 304 10.74 4.28 -2.45
N LEU A 305 11.70 3.36 -2.53
CA LEU A 305 12.73 3.36 -3.59
C LEU A 305 12.21 3.23 -5.03
N GLY A 306 10.93 2.85 -5.22
CA GLY A 306 10.29 2.84 -6.53
C GLY A 306 9.62 4.16 -6.94
N VAL A 307 9.41 5.10 -6.02
CA VAL A 307 8.66 6.36 -6.28
C VAL A 307 9.55 7.60 -6.30
N ILE A 308 10.85 7.45 -6.55
CA ILE A 308 11.85 8.54 -6.51
C ILE A 308 11.49 9.69 -7.47
N ALA A 309 10.97 9.38 -8.67
CA ALA A 309 10.48 10.38 -9.62
C ALA A 309 9.29 11.24 -9.10
N ARG A 310 8.64 10.85 -8.00
CA ARG A 310 7.55 11.59 -7.34
C ARG A 310 7.98 12.23 -6.01
N ASP A 311 8.86 11.56 -5.27
CA ASP A 311 9.47 12.06 -4.05
C ASP A 311 11.00 11.94 -4.14
N PRO A 312 11.68 12.94 -4.72
CA PRO A 312 13.14 12.95 -4.82
C PRO A 312 13.84 12.93 -3.46
N SER A 313 13.14 13.25 -2.36
CA SER A 313 13.76 13.24 -1.03
C SER A 313 14.10 11.82 -0.54
N VAL A 314 13.53 10.79 -1.18
CA VAL A 314 13.92 9.38 -1.00
C VAL A 314 15.41 9.16 -1.29
N LYS A 315 16.02 9.87 -2.25
CA LYS A 315 17.45 9.73 -2.63
C LYS A 315 18.42 9.96 -1.46
N LEU A 316 18.03 10.83 -0.52
CA LEU A 316 18.86 11.32 0.59
C LEU A 316 18.36 10.87 1.97
N LYS A 317 17.07 10.53 2.11
CA LYS A 317 16.45 10.18 3.41
C LYS A 317 16.32 8.68 3.68
N ARG A 318 16.69 7.80 2.74
CA ARG A 318 16.54 6.34 2.88
C ARG A 318 17.88 5.65 2.92
N THR A 319 18.17 5.07 4.08
CA THR A 319 19.39 4.32 4.37
C THR A 319 19.15 2.81 4.24
N ASN A 320 20.22 2.02 4.21
CA ASN A 320 20.10 0.56 4.29
C ASN A 320 19.39 0.08 5.57
N LYS A 321 19.54 0.80 6.69
CA LYS A 321 18.87 0.49 7.96
C LYS A 321 17.35 0.61 7.84
N ASP A 322 16.86 1.62 7.12
CA ASP A 322 15.41 1.79 6.85
C ASP A 322 14.84 0.64 6.02
N ILE A 323 15.57 0.18 4.99
CA ILE A 323 15.16 -0.93 4.12
C ILE A 323 15.03 -2.22 4.94
N LEU A 324 16.02 -2.52 5.78
CA LEU A 324 16.01 -3.72 6.63
C LEU A 324 14.93 -3.65 7.72
N ARG A 325 14.73 -2.50 8.37
CA ARG A 325 13.64 -2.29 9.34
C ARG A 325 12.27 -2.50 8.69
N ASN A 326 12.05 -1.92 7.51
CA ASN A 326 10.81 -2.11 6.77
C ASN A 326 10.63 -3.57 6.35
N SER A 327 11.67 -4.25 5.86
CA SER A 327 11.65 -5.69 5.55
C SER A 327 11.22 -6.54 6.75
N HIS A 328 11.75 -6.26 7.96
CA HIS A 328 11.37 -6.97 9.17
C HIS A 328 9.87 -6.77 9.51
N ILE A 329 9.38 -5.52 9.49
CA ILE A 329 7.95 -5.23 9.71
C ILE A 329 7.07 -5.88 8.63
N GLN A 330 7.51 -5.86 7.37
CA GLN A 330 6.82 -6.50 6.24
C GLN A 330 6.73 -8.04 6.41
N LYS A 331 7.79 -8.69 6.92
CA LYS A 331 7.80 -10.12 7.29
C LYS A 331 6.74 -10.44 8.36
N GLN A 332 6.63 -9.62 9.42
CA GLN A 332 5.59 -9.80 10.43
C GLN A 332 4.18 -9.59 9.84
N LEU A 333 3.98 -8.52 9.06
CA LEU A 333 2.70 -8.19 8.43
C LEU A 333 2.23 -9.26 7.42
N ILE A 334 3.11 -9.84 6.61
CA ILE A 334 2.71 -10.87 5.62
C ILE A 334 2.29 -12.17 6.30
N LEU A 335 2.90 -12.54 7.43
CA LEU A 335 2.43 -13.68 8.24
C LEU A 335 1.03 -13.40 8.81
N ALA A 336 0.81 -12.23 9.40
CA ALA A 336 -0.50 -11.81 9.91
C ALA A 336 -1.57 -11.75 8.80
N ALA A 337 -1.20 -11.29 7.59
CA ALA A 337 -2.06 -11.33 6.41
C ALA A 337 -2.49 -12.77 6.07
N ILE A 338 -1.53 -13.69 5.99
CA ILE A 338 -1.82 -15.10 5.69
C ILE A 338 -2.70 -15.71 6.78
N ASP A 339 -2.48 -15.40 8.06
CA ASP A 339 -3.25 -15.95 9.18
C ASP A 339 -4.70 -15.40 9.25
N CYS A 340 -4.95 -14.19 8.74
CA CYS A 340 -6.30 -13.64 8.54
C CYS A 340 -7.08 -14.32 7.40
N CYS A 341 -6.42 -14.84 6.36
CA CYS A 341 -7.06 -15.41 5.17
C CYS A 341 -7.63 -16.82 5.44
N ASP A 342 -8.84 -17.14 4.95
CA ASP A 342 -9.39 -18.51 5.01
C ASP A 342 -9.08 -19.31 3.74
N ALA A 343 -8.27 -20.38 3.88
CA ALA A 343 -8.01 -21.32 2.79
C ALA A 343 -9.25 -22.13 2.37
N LYS A 344 -10.32 -22.14 3.19
CA LYS A 344 -11.59 -22.82 2.89
C LYS A 344 -12.61 -21.94 2.18
N SER A 345 -12.27 -20.68 1.88
CA SER A 345 -13.12 -19.81 1.06
C SER A 345 -13.36 -20.43 -0.31
N LYS A 346 -14.63 -20.48 -0.73
CA LYS A 346 -15.04 -21.06 -2.03
C LYS A 346 -14.65 -20.20 -3.22
N THR A 347 -14.48 -18.90 -3.01
CA THR A 347 -14.16 -17.92 -4.07
C THR A 347 -12.79 -17.27 -3.86
N GLY A 348 -12.27 -17.30 -2.63
CA GLY A 348 -11.03 -16.67 -2.20
C GLY A 348 -9.91 -17.65 -1.83
N GLY A 349 -9.26 -17.42 -0.68
CA GLY A 349 -8.01 -18.05 -0.30
C GLY A 349 -6.77 -17.33 -0.86
N PHE A 350 -6.91 -16.05 -1.26
CA PHE A 350 -5.85 -15.28 -1.91
C PHE A 350 -5.37 -14.09 -1.08
N ILE A 351 -4.05 -13.92 -1.03
CA ILE A 351 -3.38 -12.75 -0.46
C ILE A 351 -2.58 -12.10 -1.59
N VAL A 352 -2.68 -10.78 -1.75
CA VAL A 352 -1.75 -10.01 -2.58
C VAL A 352 -0.88 -9.16 -1.67
N TYR A 353 0.43 -9.38 -1.78
CA TYR A 353 1.48 -8.56 -1.20
C TYR A 353 2.00 -7.59 -2.26
N SER A 354 2.17 -6.32 -1.91
CA SER A 354 2.79 -5.34 -2.78
C SER A 354 3.61 -4.30 -2.03
N THR A 355 4.63 -3.76 -2.71
CA THR A 355 5.43 -2.64 -2.21
C THR A 355 5.68 -1.59 -3.30
N CYS A 356 6.01 -0.39 -2.83
CA CYS A 356 6.52 0.73 -3.59
C CYS A 356 8.06 0.74 -3.71
N SER A 357 8.71 -0.42 -3.57
CA SER A 357 10.18 -0.55 -3.52
C SER A 357 10.72 -1.44 -4.63
N ILE A 358 11.95 -1.16 -5.05
CA ILE A 358 12.75 -2.00 -5.96
C ILE A 358 13.65 -2.99 -5.22
N SER A 359 13.89 -2.80 -3.92
CA SER A 359 14.75 -3.65 -3.07
C SER A 359 14.35 -5.13 -3.16
N VAL A 360 15.31 -6.04 -3.01
CA VAL A 360 15.04 -7.49 -2.95
C VAL A 360 14.69 -7.90 -1.52
N GLU A 361 15.26 -7.22 -0.54
CA GLU A 361 15.03 -7.36 0.89
C GLU A 361 13.57 -7.05 1.28
N GLU A 362 12.94 -6.06 0.64
CA GLU A 362 11.51 -5.72 0.84
C GLU A 362 10.55 -6.53 -0.06
N ASN A 363 11.06 -7.32 -1.00
CA ASN A 363 10.24 -7.99 -2.02
C ASN A 363 10.37 -9.52 -1.95
N GLU A 364 11.27 -10.12 -2.74
CA GLU A 364 11.47 -11.57 -2.79
C GLU A 364 11.80 -12.17 -1.44
N ALA A 365 12.65 -11.51 -0.63
CA ALA A 365 13.03 -12.01 0.68
C ALA A 365 11.83 -12.14 1.64
N VAL A 366 10.91 -11.16 1.63
CA VAL A 366 9.67 -11.18 2.44
C VAL A 366 8.74 -12.31 1.99
N VAL A 367 8.56 -12.49 0.68
CA VAL A 367 7.68 -13.54 0.14
C VAL A 367 8.29 -14.92 0.37
N ASN A 368 9.61 -15.09 0.22
CA ASN A 368 10.33 -16.33 0.48
C ASN A 368 10.22 -16.76 1.95
N TYR A 369 10.40 -15.81 2.88
CA TYR A 369 10.18 -16.02 4.31
C TYR A 369 8.74 -16.51 4.62
N ALA A 370 7.73 -15.90 3.99
CA ALA A 370 6.34 -16.31 4.15
C ALA A 370 6.04 -17.72 3.60
N LEU A 371 6.66 -18.11 2.47
CA LEU A 371 6.55 -19.45 1.88
C LEU A 371 7.14 -20.52 2.82
N ALA A 372 8.25 -20.22 3.49
CA ALA A 372 8.86 -21.12 4.48
C ALA A 372 7.92 -21.34 5.68
N ARG A 373 7.45 -20.27 6.32
CA ARG A 373 6.72 -20.33 7.61
C ARG A 373 5.20 -20.53 7.51
N ARG A 374 4.58 -20.53 6.32
CA ARG A 374 3.13 -20.77 6.15
C ARG A 374 2.79 -21.72 4.99
N ASN A 375 1.58 -22.29 5.04
CA ASN A 375 1.02 -23.15 3.98
C ASN A 375 0.42 -22.32 2.84
N VAL A 376 1.29 -21.61 2.12
CA VAL A 376 0.97 -20.79 0.95
C VAL A 376 1.83 -21.19 -0.25
N LYS A 377 1.42 -20.81 -1.46
CA LYS A 377 2.22 -20.90 -2.70
C LYS A 377 2.07 -19.63 -3.52
N VAL A 378 3.07 -19.27 -4.32
CA VAL A 378 2.92 -18.19 -5.32
C VAL A 378 2.16 -18.72 -6.54
N VAL A 379 1.16 -17.95 -6.97
CA VAL A 379 0.37 -18.17 -8.19
C VAL A 379 0.55 -17.00 -9.15
N GLU A 380 0.23 -17.20 -10.43
CA GLU A 380 0.27 -16.13 -11.42
C GLU A 380 -0.58 -14.94 -10.95
N THR A 381 0.00 -13.74 -11.01
CA THR A 381 -0.68 -12.50 -10.63
C THR A 381 -1.90 -12.21 -11.51
N GLY A 382 -1.90 -12.68 -12.77
CA GLY A 382 -2.89 -12.32 -13.78
C GLY A 382 -2.64 -10.92 -14.38
N LEU A 383 -1.40 -10.45 -14.30
CA LEU A 383 -0.94 -9.20 -14.90
C LEU A 383 -0.13 -9.53 -16.16
N ASP A 384 -0.54 -8.97 -17.30
CA ASP A 384 0.08 -9.20 -18.61
C ASP A 384 1.39 -8.41 -18.81
N ILE A 385 1.77 -7.56 -17.85
CA ILE A 385 2.98 -6.73 -17.85
C ILE A 385 3.80 -6.91 -16.56
N GLY A 386 5.05 -6.45 -16.62
CA GLY A 386 6.03 -6.53 -15.54
C GLY A 386 7.10 -7.57 -15.84
N VAL A 387 8.29 -7.33 -15.30
CA VAL A 387 9.40 -8.31 -15.32
C VAL A 387 9.13 -9.36 -14.23
N PRO A 388 9.47 -10.65 -14.43
CA PRO A 388 9.46 -11.65 -13.36
C PRO A 388 10.25 -11.23 -12.12
N GLY A 389 9.83 -11.71 -10.94
CA GLY A 389 10.66 -11.63 -9.73
C GLY A 389 11.92 -12.47 -9.81
N PHE A 390 12.89 -12.18 -8.94
CA PHE A 390 14.16 -12.90 -8.90
C PHE A 390 14.02 -14.28 -8.25
N ASN A 391 14.55 -15.32 -8.90
CA ASN A 391 14.76 -16.64 -8.28
C ASN A 391 16.16 -16.76 -7.64
N ARG A 392 17.11 -15.89 -8.00
CA ARG A 392 18.46 -15.82 -7.42
C ARG A 392 18.95 -14.38 -7.43
N PHE A 393 19.55 -13.92 -6.33
CA PHE A 393 20.13 -12.59 -6.22
C PHE A 393 21.34 -12.60 -5.26
N ARG A 394 22.51 -12.16 -5.74
CA ARG A 394 23.77 -12.02 -4.96
C ARG A 394 24.08 -13.19 -4.00
N GLY A 395 23.97 -14.42 -4.50
CA GLY A 395 24.22 -15.65 -3.73
C GLY A 395 22.98 -16.25 -3.07
N HIS A 396 21.99 -15.45 -2.70
CA HIS A 396 20.70 -15.95 -2.21
C HIS A 396 19.92 -16.63 -3.34
N THR A 397 19.34 -17.79 -3.03
CA THR A 397 18.44 -18.54 -3.92
C THR A 397 17.06 -18.56 -3.26
N PHE A 398 16.02 -18.17 -4.01
CA PHE A 398 14.65 -18.10 -3.54
C PHE A 398 13.81 -19.25 -4.12
N ASP A 399 12.60 -19.43 -3.60
CA ASP A 399 11.64 -20.40 -4.15
C ASP A 399 11.43 -20.20 -5.66
N PRO A 400 11.51 -21.26 -6.49
CA PRO A 400 11.39 -21.14 -7.95
C PRO A 400 10.10 -20.49 -8.45
N THR A 401 9.04 -20.44 -7.63
CA THR A 401 7.76 -19.81 -7.97
C THR A 401 7.75 -18.29 -7.81
N LEU A 402 8.83 -17.67 -7.30
CA LEU A 402 8.94 -16.20 -7.24
C LEU A 402 8.96 -15.56 -8.64
N ASN A 403 9.34 -16.29 -9.69
CA ASN A 403 9.20 -15.86 -11.09
C ASN A 403 7.74 -15.53 -11.51
N ARG A 404 6.73 -15.97 -10.75
CA ARG A 404 5.31 -15.62 -10.96
C ARG A 404 4.92 -14.25 -10.40
N THR A 405 5.76 -13.67 -9.56
CA THR A 405 5.62 -12.28 -9.10
C THR A 405 5.96 -11.32 -10.23
N ARG A 406 5.58 -10.04 -10.11
CA ARG A 406 5.83 -9.01 -11.13
C ARG A 406 6.49 -7.78 -10.53
N ARG A 407 7.56 -7.34 -11.19
CA ARG A 407 8.31 -6.11 -10.93
C ARG A 407 8.02 -5.09 -12.04
N PHE A 408 7.74 -3.87 -11.61
CA PHE A 408 7.54 -2.71 -12.47
C PHE A 408 8.69 -1.74 -12.24
N TYR A 409 9.12 -1.07 -13.31
CA TYR A 409 10.27 -0.17 -13.29
C TYR A 409 10.05 1.04 -14.19
N PRO A 410 10.55 2.24 -13.82
CA PRO A 410 10.38 3.49 -14.57
C PRO A 410 10.90 3.45 -16.01
N HIS A 411 12.13 2.94 -16.22
CA HIS A 411 12.76 2.85 -17.54
C HIS A 411 12.04 1.85 -18.46
N LYS A 412 11.73 0.66 -17.94
CA LYS A 412 11.11 -0.42 -18.73
C LYS A 412 9.61 -0.24 -19.02
N HIS A 413 8.85 0.46 -18.17
CA HIS A 413 7.39 0.46 -18.27
C HIS A 413 6.73 1.85 -18.28
N ASN A 414 7.48 2.94 -18.05
CA ASN A 414 6.90 4.27 -17.80
C ASN A 414 5.92 4.29 -16.60
N LEU A 415 6.17 3.42 -15.61
CA LEU A 415 5.40 3.27 -14.38
C LEU A 415 6.34 3.47 -13.18
N ASP A 416 5.80 3.90 -12.04
CA ASP A 416 6.57 3.91 -10.79
C ASP A 416 7.10 2.49 -10.46
N GLY A 417 8.28 2.43 -9.85
CA GLY A 417 8.88 1.19 -9.37
C GLY A 417 7.97 0.51 -8.35
N PHE A 418 7.66 -0.77 -8.57
CA PHE A 418 6.60 -1.43 -7.83
C PHE A 418 6.73 -2.97 -7.89
N PHE A 419 6.28 -3.66 -6.84
CA PHE A 419 6.30 -5.12 -6.76
C PHE A 419 4.91 -5.70 -6.43
N VAL A 420 4.56 -6.83 -7.05
CA VAL A 420 3.31 -7.55 -6.78
C VAL A 420 3.55 -9.05 -6.71
N ALA A 421 3.19 -9.65 -5.57
CA ALA A 421 3.18 -11.10 -5.36
C ALA A 421 1.76 -11.56 -4.99
N LYS A 422 1.27 -12.62 -5.64
CA LYS A 422 -0.04 -13.22 -5.36
C LYS A 422 0.15 -14.61 -4.76
N LEU A 423 -0.32 -14.77 -3.53
CA LEU A 423 -0.26 -16.00 -2.76
C LEU A 423 -1.63 -16.68 -2.73
N GLN A 424 -1.65 -18.00 -2.83
CA GLN A 424 -2.81 -18.83 -2.51
C GLN A 424 -2.54 -19.60 -1.22
N LYS A 425 -3.42 -19.48 -0.22
CA LYS A 425 -3.38 -20.25 1.03
C LYS A 425 -3.94 -21.65 0.78
N LEU A 426 -3.17 -22.67 1.19
CA LEU A 426 -3.47 -24.08 0.96
C LEU A 426 -4.11 -24.75 2.18
N GLY A 427 -3.90 -24.19 3.38
CA GLY A 427 -4.49 -24.69 4.61
C GLY A 427 -4.37 -23.69 5.76
N ASN A 428 -5.26 -23.81 6.74
CA ASN A 428 -5.33 -22.93 7.91
C ASN A 428 -4.42 -23.40 9.07
N VAL A 429 -3.70 -24.52 8.89
CA VAL A 429 -2.70 -25.00 9.85
C VAL A 429 -1.40 -24.24 9.59
N VAL A 430 -0.84 -23.64 10.64
CA VAL A 430 0.49 -23.00 10.60
C VAL A 430 1.55 -24.09 10.53
N LYS A 431 2.57 -23.91 9.67
CA LYS A 431 3.74 -24.81 9.68
C LYS A 431 4.51 -24.54 10.97
N LYS A 432 4.88 -25.57 11.72
CA LYS A 432 5.97 -25.41 12.69
C LYS A 432 7.26 -25.14 11.90
N ALA A 433 8.04 -24.17 12.34
CA ALA A 433 9.41 -24.00 11.84
C ALA A 433 10.23 -25.26 12.15
N LYS A 434 11.37 -25.42 11.46
CA LYS A 434 12.42 -26.32 11.90
C LYS A 434 13.35 -25.53 12.83
N ASP A 435 13.91 -26.21 13.82
CA ASP A 435 14.52 -25.59 15.01
C ASP A 435 15.88 -24.88 14.80
N ASP A 436 16.22 -24.46 13.56
CA ASP A 436 17.43 -23.67 13.24
C ASP A 436 17.18 -22.13 13.29
N ASP A 437 15.90 -21.70 13.36
CA ASP A 437 15.47 -20.28 13.31
C ASP A 437 15.07 -19.73 14.71
N SER A 438 15.26 -20.50 15.79
CA SER A 438 14.68 -20.19 17.12
C SER A 438 15.29 -18.98 17.81
N GLU A 439 16.54 -18.63 17.51
CA GLU A 439 17.22 -17.46 18.11
C GLU A 439 16.58 -16.13 17.63
N GLU A 440 16.18 -16.02 16.35
CA GLU A 440 15.43 -14.85 15.86
C GLU A 440 13.97 -14.80 16.39
N GLU A 441 13.35 -15.95 16.70
CA GLU A 441 11.99 -15.96 17.30
C GLU A 441 12.03 -15.62 18.80
N GLU A 442 13.05 -16.03 19.56
CA GLU A 442 13.19 -15.68 20.98
C GLU A 442 13.58 -14.21 21.20
N GLU A 443 14.49 -13.64 20.40
CA GLU A 443 14.77 -12.19 20.45
C GLU A 443 13.54 -11.36 20.05
N GLY A 444 12.82 -11.77 19.01
CA GLY A 444 11.58 -11.12 18.58
C GLY A 444 10.49 -11.16 19.65
N GLU A 445 10.27 -12.30 20.31
CA GLU A 445 9.31 -12.43 21.42
C GLU A 445 9.74 -11.76 22.73
N GLN A 446 11.03 -11.46 22.93
CA GLN A 446 11.50 -10.65 24.06
C GLN A 446 11.27 -9.17 23.78
N VAL A 447 11.65 -8.67 22.59
CA VAL A 447 11.40 -7.28 22.19
C VAL A 447 9.89 -6.96 22.11
N GLU A 448 9.05 -7.89 21.63
CA GLU A 448 7.59 -7.72 21.65
C GLU A 448 7.02 -7.61 23.08
N LYS A 449 7.61 -8.29 24.09
CA LYS A 449 7.20 -8.15 25.50
C LYS A 449 7.69 -6.84 26.12
N GLU A 450 8.92 -6.41 25.81
CA GLU A 450 9.46 -5.14 26.29
C GLU A 450 8.71 -3.93 25.68
N GLU A 451 8.31 -3.98 24.40
CA GLU A 451 7.45 -2.97 23.79
C GLU A 451 6.03 -2.95 24.41
N GLU A 452 5.42 -4.11 24.69
CA GLU A 452 4.12 -4.17 25.39
C GLU A 452 4.21 -3.66 26.84
N GLU A 453 5.28 -3.94 27.58
CA GLU A 453 5.47 -3.41 28.94
C GLU A 453 5.70 -1.88 28.93
N MET A 454 6.48 -1.34 27.97
CA MET A 454 6.68 0.11 27.82
C MET A 454 5.39 0.88 27.45
N GLU A 455 4.55 0.35 26.55
CA GLU A 455 3.28 1.00 26.21
C GLU A 455 2.28 1.00 27.38
N VAL A 456 2.36 0.00 28.28
CA VAL A 456 1.53 -0.05 29.49
C VAL A 456 2.03 0.93 30.55
N GLU A 457 3.35 1.03 30.80
CA GLU A 457 3.90 2.02 31.74
C GLU A 457 3.66 3.47 31.28
N ALA A 458 3.85 3.76 29.98
CA ALA A 458 3.54 5.07 29.40
C ALA A 458 2.03 5.42 29.48
N GLY A 459 1.16 4.40 29.59
CA GLY A 459 -0.28 4.57 29.83
C GLY A 459 -0.63 4.94 31.28
N GLU A 460 0.20 4.57 32.26
CA GLU A 460 -0.07 4.85 33.69
C GLU A 460 0.55 6.17 34.17
N GLU A 461 1.66 6.64 33.60
CA GLU A 461 2.25 7.96 33.92
C GLU A 461 1.41 9.17 33.43
N GLY A 462 0.37 8.94 32.63
CA GLY A 462 -0.56 9.99 32.17
C GLY A 462 -1.44 10.62 33.25
N THR A 463 -1.38 10.18 34.52
CA THR A 463 -2.29 10.61 35.60
C THR A 463 -1.64 11.20 36.85
N ALA A 464 -0.52 11.92 36.71
CA ALA A 464 0.16 12.61 37.82
C ALA A 464 0.35 14.14 37.64
N ALA A 465 -0.48 14.83 36.84
CA ALA A 465 -0.27 16.26 36.53
C ALA A 465 -1.56 17.14 36.51
N LYS A 466 -2.52 16.92 37.41
CA LYS A 466 -3.71 17.81 37.58
C LYS A 466 -4.16 18.03 39.04
N THR A 467 -3.29 18.61 39.86
CA THR A 467 -3.64 19.19 41.18
C THR A 467 -2.76 20.39 41.54
N ALA A 468 -2.68 21.39 40.65
CA ALA A 468 -1.87 22.60 40.88
C ALA A 468 -2.43 23.90 40.24
N THR A 469 -3.75 23.99 40.00
CA THR A 469 -4.37 25.21 39.41
C THR A 469 -5.71 25.61 40.04
N GLU A 470 -5.83 25.47 41.37
CA GLU A 470 -6.84 26.19 42.17
C GLU A 470 -6.18 27.12 43.20
N LYS A 471 -5.67 28.26 42.71
CA LYS A 471 -5.43 29.53 43.44
C LYS A 471 -4.66 30.53 42.56
N LEU A 472 -5.37 31.23 41.65
CA LEU A 472 -5.02 32.56 41.11
C LEU A 472 -5.99 32.98 39.97
N ALA A 473 -7.26 33.26 40.31
CA ALA A 473 -8.22 33.85 39.35
C ALA A 473 -9.39 34.64 39.97
N GLU A 474 -9.24 35.25 41.16
CA GLU A 474 -10.17 36.30 41.61
C GLU A 474 -9.64 37.69 41.23
N LYS A 475 -9.93 38.12 39.99
CA LYS A 475 -10.43 39.49 39.69
C LYS A 475 -10.74 39.71 38.21
N LYS A 476 -12.01 40.05 37.98
CA LYS A 476 -12.56 40.85 36.85
C LYS A 476 -12.57 40.23 35.44
N GLY A 477 -13.79 39.93 34.97
CA GLY A 477 -14.19 40.43 33.64
C GLY A 477 -14.69 39.46 32.57
N VAL A 478 -15.85 38.81 32.80
CA VAL A 478 -16.99 38.68 31.85
C VAL A 478 -16.74 39.27 30.43
N LYS A 479 -16.78 38.52 29.30
CA LYS A 479 -17.99 38.08 28.55
C LYS A 479 -17.58 37.30 27.27
N GLY A 480 -18.39 36.36 26.76
CA GLY A 480 -18.31 35.94 25.33
C GLY A 480 -18.65 34.47 25.03
N ALA A 481 -19.82 34.22 24.45
CA ALA A 481 -20.42 32.90 24.22
C ALA A 481 -19.76 31.99 23.16
N GLY A 482 -19.97 30.66 23.30
CA GLY A 482 -19.70 29.66 22.26
C GLY A 482 -20.18 28.25 22.67
N ASN A 483 -21.34 27.80 22.19
CA ASN A 483 -21.97 26.54 22.61
C ASN A 483 -21.18 25.28 22.18
N THR A 484 -21.04 24.31 23.08
CA THR A 484 -21.01 22.88 22.73
C THR A 484 -21.85 22.14 23.76
N ILE A 485 -22.86 21.39 23.29
CA ILE A 485 -23.75 20.61 24.15
C ILE A 485 -23.09 19.26 24.42
N LEU A 486 -22.66 19.05 25.67
CA LEU A 486 -22.32 17.72 26.19
C LEU A 486 -23.45 17.29 27.14
N ILE A 487 -23.99 16.09 26.92
CA ILE A 487 -24.96 15.46 27.82
C ILE A 487 -24.17 14.75 28.93
N PRO A 488 -24.32 15.12 30.21
CA PRO A 488 -23.65 14.43 31.29
C PRO A 488 -24.40 13.13 31.66
N VAL A 489 -23.70 12.01 31.64
CA VAL A 489 -24.14 10.77 32.33
C VAL A 489 -23.59 10.82 33.75
N THR A 490 -24.43 10.61 34.75
CA THR A 490 -24.08 10.73 36.17
C THR A 490 -23.35 9.50 36.72
N GLU A 491 -22.49 9.69 37.72
CA GLU A 491 -21.59 8.68 38.28
C GLU A 491 -22.25 7.47 38.98
N GLU A 492 -23.59 7.39 39.03
CA GLU A 492 -24.28 6.26 39.67
C GLU A 492 -24.33 4.99 38.81
N GLU A 493 -24.19 5.08 37.49
CA GLU A 493 -24.23 3.88 36.63
C GLU A 493 -22.90 3.10 36.63
N LEU A 494 -21.76 3.75 36.90
CA LEU A 494 -20.45 3.08 36.93
C LEU A 494 -20.23 2.18 38.16
N LYS A 495 -21.01 2.33 39.23
CA LYS A 495 -20.80 1.62 40.50
C LYS A 495 -21.47 0.23 40.59
N LYS A 496 -22.23 -0.20 39.58
CA LYS A 496 -22.92 -1.51 39.57
C LYS A 496 -22.20 -2.64 38.83
N SER A 497 -21.10 -2.38 38.10
CA SER A 497 -20.37 -3.40 37.33
C SER A 497 -19.16 -4.02 38.05
N LYS A 498 -18.60 -3.37 39.08
CA LYS A 498 -17.39 -3.84 39.80
C LYS A 498 -17.64 -4.77 41.00
N ALA A 499 -18.88 -5.24 41.21
CA ALA A 499 -19.25 -6.12 42.32
C ALA A 499 -19.51 -7.59 41.90
N LYS A 500 -18.64 -8.20 41.07
CA LYS A 500 -18.77 -9.64 40.73
C LYS A 500 -17.49 -10.37 40.28
N LYS A 501 -16.33 -10.16 40.93
CA LYS A 501 -15.14 -11.01 40.67
C LYS A 501 -14.10 -11.14 41.80
N VAL A 502 -14.51 -11.18 43.07
CA VAL A 502 -13.65 -11.64 44.18
C VAL A 502 -14.39 -12.61 45.09
N ALA A 503 -14.44 -13.88 44.67
CA ALA A 503 -14.76 -15.03 45.52
C ALA A 503 -14.28 -16.33 44.87
N ALA A 504 -13.86 -17.31 45.68
CA ALA A 504 -13.48 -18.68 45.32
C ALA A 504 -12.20 -18.87 44.47
N LYS A 505 -11.03 -18.89 45.14
CA LYS A 505 -9.86 -19.67 44.70
C LYS A 505 -9.11 -20.33 45.88
N SER A 506 -9.78 -21.27 46.55
CA SER A 506 -9.24 -22.33 47.43
C SER A 506 -10.41 -23.19 47.94
N GLY A 507 -10.35 -24.51 48.11
CA GLY A 507 -9.37 -25.49 47.63
C GLY A 507 -9.79 -26.93 47.98
N SER A 508 -9.13 -27.92 47.36
CA SER A 508 -9.04 -29.34 47.77
C SER A 508 -10.25 -30.31 47.71
N LYS A 509 -10.00 -31.41 46.97
CA LYS A 509 -10.19 -32.84 47.31
C LYS A 509 -11.58 -33.51 47.47
N GLN A 510 -11.75 -34.51 46.60
CA GLN A 510 -12.18 -35.91 46.84
C GLN A 510 -13.67 -36.29 47.00
N LYS A 511 -13.99 -37.43 46.36
CA LYS A 511 -15.06 -38.43 46.67
C LYS A 511 -16.52 -37.97 46.49
N GLU A 512 -17.49 -38.83 46.18
CA GLU A 512 -17.51 -40.16 45.53
C GLU A 512 -18.96 -40.42 45.04
N ALA A 513 -19.14 -41.41 44.17
CA ALA A 513 -20.38 -42.19 43.98
C ALA A 513 -21.77 -41.50 43.86
N GLY A 514 -22.36 -41.60 42.66
CA GLY A 514 -23.41 -42.61 42.46
C GLY A 514 -24.89 -42.17 42.39
N LYS A 515 -25.59 -42.83 41.44
CA LYS A 515 -27.05 -43.11 41.41
C LYS A 515 -28.03 -41.92 41.27
N GLU A 516 -29.22 -42.06 40.70
CA GLU A 516 -29.85 -42.95 39.73
C GLU A 516 -31.35 -42.55 39.70
N THR A 517 -31.92 -42.33 38.51
CA THR A 517 -33.31 -42.67 38.15
C THR A 517 -34.55 -41.89 38.65
N LYS A 518 -35.54 -41.89 37.74
CA LYS A 518 -37.01 -41.74 37.86
C LYS A 518 -37.54 -40.31 38.11
N ALA A 519 -38.49 -39.70 37.38
CA ALA A 519 -39.46 -40.04 36.29
C ALA A 519 -40.94 -39.95 36.72
N LYS A 520 -41.80 -39.50 35.78
CA LYS A 520 -43.28 -39.49 35.80
C LYS A 520 -43.91 -38.43 36.77
N LYS A 521 -45.11 -37.87 36.55
CA LYS A 521 -46.14 -37.95 35.48
C LYS A 521 -47.20 -36.83 35.70
N VAL A 522 -47.82 -36.28 34.62
CA VAL A 522 -49.28 -35.97 34.48
C VAL A 522 -49.90 -34.93 35.49
N GLU A 523 -50.98 -34.14 35.29
CA GLU A 523 -52.13 -34.02 34.36
C GLU A 523 -52.44 -32.51 34.16
N LYS A 524 -52.65 -31.95 32.96
CA LYS A 524 -53.91 -31.80 32.22
C LYS A 524 -55.14 -31.24 32.98
N LYS A 525 -55.60 -30.04 32.59
CA LYS A 525 -57.03 -29.65 32.62
C LYS A 525 -57.38 -28.71 31.45
N GLU A 526 -58.38 -29.11 30.67
CA GLU A 526 -59.18 -28.26 29.76
C GLU A 526 -60.17 -27.43 30.65
N LYS A 527 -61.00 -26.47 30.21
CA LYS A 527 -61.75 -26.18 28.97
C LYS A 527 -62.35 -24.75 29.17
N GLU A 528 -62.56 -23.86 28.20
CA GLU A 528 -63.71 -23.64 27.27
C GLU A 528 -63.42 -22.25 26.60
N GLY A 529 -63.98 -21.76 25.50
CA GLY A 529 -65.02 -22.23 24.58
C GLY A 529 -65.89 -21.04 24.12
N GLY A 530 -65.78 -20.58 22.86
CA GLY A 530 -66.65 -19.48 22.37
C GLY A 530 -66.29 -18.90 20.99
N VAL A 531 -67.15 -19.09 19.99
CA VAL A 531 -67.00 -18.60 18.59
C VAL A 531 -68.30 -17.94 18.12
N LYS A 532 -68.25 -16.82 17.37
CA LYS A 532 -69.22 -16.53 16.28
C LYS A 532 -68.83 -15.39 15.30
N LYS A 533 -68.81 -15.78 14.01
CA LYS A 533 -69.10 -15.05 12.73
C LYS A 533 -69.64 -13.61 12.86
N GLY A 534 -69.23 -12.57 12.12
CA GLY A 534 -68.78 -12.48 10.73
C GLY A 534 -69.77 -11.66 9.85
N LYS A 535 -69.29 -10.76 8.98
CA LYS A 535 -70.07 -10.26 7.81
C LYS A 535 -69.17 -9.68 6.70
N LYS A 536 -69.51 -9.94 5.44
CA LYS A 536 -68.93 -9.33 4.22
C LYS A 536 -69.87 -8.23 3.71
N MET A 537 -69.33 -7.24 3.00
CA MET A 537 -70.03 -6.58 1.89
C MET A 537 -69.13 -6.45 0.66
N LYS A 538 -69.72 -6.71 -0.52
CA LYS A 538 -69.25 -6.39 -1.87
C LYS A 538 -70.28 -5.43 -2.47
N VAL A 539 -69.89 -4.63 -3.48
CA VAL A 539 -70.68 -4.32 -4.71
C VAL A 539 -69.78 -3.47 -5.65
N LYS A 540 -69.31 -4.05 -6.77
CA LYS A 540 -69.60 -3.73 -8.21
C LYS A 540 -69.03 -2.38 -8.73
N GLY A 541 -68.44 -2.28 -9.93
CA GLY A 541 -67.98 -3.30 -10.91
C GLY A 541 -67.97 -2.86 -12.39
N LYS A 542 -67.33 -3.65 -13.28
CA LYS A 542 -67.26 -3.56 -14.79
C LYS A 542 -66.52 -2.31 -15.33
N LYS A 543 -65.78 -2.30 -16.47
CA LYS A 543 -65.58 -3.17 -17.68
C LYS A 543 -64.05 -3.29 -17.98
N GLY A 544 -63.49 -4.06 -18.92
CA GLY A 544 -63.97 -5.20 -19.73
C GLY A 544 -63.42 -5.26 -21.18
N ARG A 545 -62.68 -6.35 -21.54
CA ARG A 545 -62.06 -6.78 -22.84
C ARG A 545 -60.53 -6.50 -22.99
N LYS A 546 -59.70 -7.15 -23.84
CA LYS A 546 -59.56 -8.47 -24.55
C LYS A 546 -58.72 -8.22 -25.83
N LEU A 547 -57.55 -8.87 -26.03
CA LEU A 547 -56.81 -9.15 -27.30
C LEU A 547 -55.41 -9.73 -26.90
N GLU A 548 -55.09 -11.01 -27.08
CA GLU A 548 -54.55 -11.71 -28.29
C GLU A 548 -53.22 -11.12 -28.81
N ARG A 549 -52.04 -11.79 -28.86
CA ARG A 549 -51.55 -13.18 -29.14
C ARG A 549 -51.11 -13.37 -30.61
N LYS A 550 -49.82 -13.77 -30.80
CA LYS A 550 -49.01 -14.07 -32.03
C LYS A 550 -48.07 -12.92 -32.44
N MET A 551 -46.79 -13.12 -32.79
CA MET A 551 -46.22 -14.09 -33.74
C MET A 551 -44.88 -14.72 -33.31
N GLN A 552 -44.52 -15.85 -33.92
CA GLN A 552 -43.21 -16.49 -33.86
C GLN A 552 -42.93 -17.15 -35.24
N LYS A 553 -41.64 -17.23 -35.64
CA LYS A 553 -41.06 -17.96 -36.79
C LYS A 553 -41.29 -17.44 -38.23
N LYS A 554 -40.17 -17.00 -38.84
CA LYS A 554 -39.60 -17.31 -40.19
C LYS A 554 -38.59 -16.18 -40.50
N GLY A 555 -37.40 -16.39 -41.06
CA GLY A 555 -36.70 -17.61 -41.45
C GLY A 555 -35.17 -17.38 -41.55
N ARG A 556 -34.45 -18.49 -41.70
CA ARG A 556 -33.02 -18.60 -41.99
C ARG A 556 -32.61 -18.01 -43.36
N GLY A 557 -31.37 -17.54 -43.43
CA GLY A 557 -30.41 -17.90 -44.50
C GLY A 557 -30.39 -17.05 -45.77
N GLY A 558 -29.18 -16.82 -46.31
CA GLY A 558 -28.92 -16.14 -47.58
C GLY A 558 -27.64 -15.31 -47.49
N ASP A 559 -26.61 -15.74 -48.23
CA ASP A 559 -25.32 -15.06 -48.40
C ASP A 559 -25.37 -14.04 -49.57
N ASP A 560 -24.22 -13.45 -49.91
CA ASP A 560 -23.88 -12.70 -51.13
C ASP A 560 -24.55 -11.32 -51.39
N GLU A 561 -23.89 -10.23 -50.97
CA GLU A 561 -23.07 -9.30 -51.82
C GLU A 561 -22.42 -8.18 -50.98
#